data_AF-A0A8T4VTD0-F1
#
_entry.id   AF-A0A8T4VTD0-F1
#
_cell.length_a   1.000
_cell.length_b   1.000
_cell.length_c   1.000
_cell.angle_alpha   90.00
_cell.angle_beta   90.00
_cell.angle_gamma   90.00
#
_symmetry.space_group_name_H-M   'P 1'
#
loop_
_entity.id
_entity.type
_entity.pdbx_description
1 polymer ?
#
loop_
_entity_poly.entity_id
_entity_poly.type
_entity_poly.pdbx_seq_one_letter_code
_entity_poly.pdbx_strand_id
1 'polypeptide(L)'
;MKKILAVASVLCFLFVSVGSSVGSGTIDAKDADGGILVGDRTFLSGTVVNPVEENGTISAQALQVFYYNPGIFVDQVGVVKGLTTISFTKSNFIMVWTPGPFELIGYVLGFCKDFEIEEE
;
A
#
# COMPACT_ATOMS: atom_id res chain seq x y z
N MET A 1 7.78 -36.51 60.22
CA MET A 1 8.06 -36.25 58.78
C MET A 1 6.88 -36.72 57.95
N LYS A 2 6.10 -35.79 57.38
CA LYS A 2 5.28 -36.00 56.17
C LYS A 2 4.83 -34.63 55.68
N LYS A 3 5.49 -34.16 54.63
CA LYS A 3 5.20 -32.90 53.93
C LYS A 3 3.97 -33.15 53.06
N ILE A 4 2.88 -32.43 53.29
CA ILE A 4 1.76 -32.37 52.34
C ILE A 4 2.13 -31.27 51.34
N LEU A 5 2.68 -31.69 50.21
CA LEU A 5 2.96 -30.83 49.07
C LEU A 5 1.67 -30.78 48.25
N ALA A 6 0.85 -29.73 48.46
CA ALA A 6 -0.28 -29.47 47.59
C ALA A 6 0.25 -28.90 46.27
N VAL A 7 0.22 -29.71 45.21
CA VAL A 7 0.58 -29.30 43.85
C VAL A 7 -0.55 -28.42 43.31
N ALA A 8 -0.33 -27.11 43.30
CA ALA A 8 -1.19 -26.16 42.62
C ALA A 8 -0.99 -26.30 41.11
N SER A 9 -1.87 -27.07 40.45
CA SER A 9 -2.00 -27.09 39.00
C SER A 9 -2.66 -25.79 38.54
N VAL A 10 -1.87 -24.73 38.36
CA VAL A 10 -2.31 -23.52 37.66
C VAL A 10 -2.37 -23.84 36.17
N LEU A 11 -3.57 -24.22 35.72
CA LEU A 11 -3.89 -24.40 34.31
C LEU A 11 -3.94 -23.01 33.67
N CYS A 12 -2.79 -22.54 33.20
CA CYS A 12 -2.66 -21.26 32.52
C CYS A 12 -3.27 -21.40 31.12
N PHE A 13 -4.58 -21.20 31.00
CA PHE A 13 -5.23 -20.98 29.71
C PHE A 13 -4.76 -19.62 29.18
N LEU A 14 -3.66 -19.64 28.43
CA LEU A 14 -3.28 -18.54 27.56
C LEU A 14 -4.31 -18.46 26.44
N PHE A 15 -5.44 -17.79 26.70
CA PHE A 15 -6.29 -17.30 25.64
C PHE A 15 -5.52 -16.17 24.94
N VAL A 16 -4.71 -16.56 23.95
CA VAL A 16 -4.25 -15.61 22.94
C VAL A 16 -5.51 -15.24 22.16
N SER A 17 -6.12 -14.12 22.54
CA SER A 17 -7.01 -13.41 21.64
C SER A 17 -6.15 -12.92 20.48
N VAL A 18 -5.99 -13.74 19.44
CA VAL A 18 -5.61 -13.22 18.13
C VAL A 18 -6.84 -12.46 17.66
N GLY A 19 -7.00 -11.25 18.19
CA GLY A 19 -7.83 -10.24 17.58
C GLY A 19 -7.14 -9.91 16.28
N SER A 20 -7.46 -10.64 15.21
CA SER A 20 -7.28 -10.16 13.85
C SER A 20 -8.27 -9.00 13.65
N SER A 21 -8.03 -7.89 14.36
CA SER A 21 -8.39 -6.59 13.86
C SER A 21 -7.48 -6.38 12.66
N VAL A 22 -7.92 -6.85 11.50
CA VAL A 22 -7.52 -6.22 10.24
C VAL A 22 -8.13 -4.83 10.34
N GLY A 23 -7.40 -3.95 11.03
CA GLY A 23 -7.67 -2.54 10.98
C GLY A 23 -7.48 -2.15 9.53
N SER A 24 -8.57 -1.87 8.83
CA SER A 24 -8.53 -1.04 7.64
C SER A 24 -8.10 0.35 8.09
N GLY A 25 -6.82 0.48 8.40
CA GLY A 25 -6.16 1.74 8.61
C GLY A 25 -6.08 2.38 7.24
N THR A 26 -6.76 3.50 7.07
CA THR A 26 -6.39 4.44 6.02
C THR A 26 -5.03 4.98 6.46
N ILE A 27 -3.95 4.42 5.90
CA ILE A 27 -2.62 4.97 6.09
C ILE A 27 -2.62 6.26 5.28
N ASP A 28 -2.58 7.40 5.98
CA ASP A 28 -2.25 8.67 5.34
C ASP A 28 -0.83 8.55 4.77
N ALA A 29 -0.58 9.10 3.58
CA ALA A 29 0.74 8.99 2.93
C ALA A 29 1.92 9.45 3.82
N LYS A 30 1.66 10.27 4.85
CA LYS A 30 2.64 10.71 5.87
C LYS A 30 2.99 9.66 6.94
N ASP A 31 2.14 8.65 7.11
CA ASP A 31 2.26 7.58 8.11
C ASP A 31 2.67 6.25 7.46
N ALA A 32 2.77 6.21 6.12
CA ALA A 32 3.45 5.15 5.42
C ALA A 32 4.95 5.37 5.62
N ASP A 33 5.53 4.82 6.68
CA ASP A 33 6.98 4.67 6.80
C ASP A 33 7.48 4.19 5.43
N GLY A 34 8.34 4.99 4.76
CA GLY A 34 8.89 4.82 3.41
C GLY A 34 9.72 3.55 3.20
N GLY A 35 9.22 2.41 3.65
CA GLY A 35 9.70 1.10 3.29
C GLY A 35 9.29 0.82 1.85
N ILE A 36 10.31 0.54 1.03
CA ILE A 36 10.22 -0.08 -0.30
C ILE A 36 8.96 -0.93 -0.36
N LEU A 37 8.03 -0.57 -1.25
CA LEU A 37 6.80 -1.30 -1.48
C LEU A 37 7.17 -2.66 -2.10
N VAL A 38 7.41 -3.68 -1.25
CA VAL A 38 7.88 -5.01 -1.68
C VAL A 38 6.71 -5.79 -2.27
N GLY A 39 6.37 -5.48 -3.52
CA GLY A 39 5.47 -6.31 -4.30
C GLY A 39 5.55 -6.00 -5.79
N ASP A 40 5.81 -7.05 -6.58
CA ASP A 40 5.93 -7.00 -8.04
C ASP A 40 4.66 -6.55 -8.77
N ARG A 41 3.54 -6.32 -8.04
CA ARG A 41 2.21 -6.03 -8.58
C ARG A 41 1.42 -5.11 -7.65
N THR A 42 1.35 -3.84 -7.95
CA THR A 42 0.49 -2.89 -7.23
C THR A 42 -0.74 -2.54 -8.06
N PHE A 43 -1.94 -2.68 -7.48
CA PHE A 43 -3.15 -2.13 -8.06
C PHE A 43 -3.23 -0.63 -7.77
N LEU A 44 -3.46 0.17 -8.79
CA LEU A 44 -3.67 1.61 -8.71
C LEU A 44 -5.05 1.97 -9.24
N SER A 45 -5.70 2.94 -8.57
CA SER A 45 -6.93 3.56 -9.05
C SER A 45 -6.98 5.02 -8.60
N GLY A 46 -7.07 5.96 -9.52
CA GLY A 46 -7.20 7.36 -9.14
C GLY A 46 -6.87 8.37 -10.21
N THR A 47 -6.65 9.61 -9.75
CA THR A 47 -6.35 10.77 -10.59
C THR A 47 -4.93 11.26 -10.28
N VAL A 48 -4.17 11.49 -11.35
CA VAL A 48 -2.81 12.03 -11.33
C VAL A 48 -2.72 13.31 -12.14
N VAL A 49 -1.69 14.10 -11.88
CA VAL A 49 -1.36 15.33 -12.59
C VAL A 49 -0.02 15.15 -13.30
N ASN A 50 0.07 15.63 -14.54
CA ASN A 50 1.25 15.58 -15.39
C ASN A 50 1.89 14.18 -15.47
N PRO A 51 1.15 13.13 -15.85
CA PRO A 51 1.78 11.83 -16.05
C PRO A 51 2.75 11.90 -17.24
N VAL A 52 4.00 11.53 -17.00
CA VAL A 52 5.06 11.44 -18.01
C VAL A 52 5.51 9.99 -18.08
N GLU A 53 5.56 9.43 -19.29
CA GLU A 53 6.06 8.07 -19.52
C GLU A 53 7.46 8.14 -20.15
N GLU A 54 8.46 7.61 -19.43
CA GLU A 54 9.84 7.48 -19.89
C GLU A 54 10.32 6.05 -19.71
N ASN A 55 10.78 5.42 -20.80
CA ASN A 55 11.31 4.04 -20.79
C ASN A 55 10.39 2.98 -20.14
N GLY A 56 9.07 3.18 -20.20
CA GLY A 56 8.08 2.29 -19.61
C GLY A 56 7.79 2.54 -18.13
N THR A 57 8.44 3.53 -17.52
CA THR A 57 8.10 4.05 -16.18
C THR A 57 7.23 5.29 -16.33
N ILE A 58 6.17 5.38 -15.53
CA ILE A 58 5.30 6.54 -15.45
C ILE A 58 5.61 7.27 -14.15
N SER A 59 5.90 8.57 -14.24
CA SER A 59 6.01 9.49 -13.11
C SER A 59 4.89 10.52 -13.18
N ALA A 60 4.24 10.79 -12.05
CA ALA A 60 3.14 11.75 -11.98
C ALA A 60 2.96 12.29 -10.55
N GLN A 61 2.23 13.40 -10.40
CA GLN A 61 1.80 13.88 -9.08
C GLN A 61 0.44 13.30 -8.73
N ALA A 62 0.31 12.66 -7.57
CA ALA A 62 -0.95 12.09 -7.11
C ALA A 62 -1.89 13.18 -6.58
N LEU A 63 -2.98 13.48 -7.32
CA LEU A 63 -4.08 14.28 -6.77
C LEU A 63 -4.82 13.46 -5.70
N GLN A 64 -5.22 12.24 -6.10
CA GLN A 64 -5.77 11.22 -5.23
C GLN A 64 -5.65 9.86 -5.91
N VAL A 65 -4.76 9.00 -5.42
CA VAL A 65 -4.50 7.66 -5.96
C VAL A 65 -4.60 6.63 -4.84
N PHE A 66 -5.58 5.73 -4.96
CA PHE A 66 -5.64 4.52 -4.15
C PHE A 66 -4.60 3.52 -4.64
N TYR A 67 -3.91 2.87 -3.71
CA TYR A 67 -3.03 1.75 -4.02
C TYR A 67 -3.34 0.54 -3.13
N TYR A 68 -3.20 -0.64 -3.71
CA TYR A 68 -3.22 -1.92 -3.03
C TYR A 68 -2.05 -2.76 -3.53
N ASN A 69 -1.10 -3.02 -2.65
CA ASN A 69 0.05 -3.88 -2.91
C ASN A 69 -0.07 -5.14 -2.04
N PRO A 70 -0.47 -6.29 -2.61
CA PRO A 70 -0.53 -7.55 -1.89
C PRO A 70 0.88 -8.04 -1.59
N GLY A 71 1.26 -8.03 -0.31
CA GLY A 71 2.53 -8.61 0.14
C GLY A 71 2.39 -10.09 0.43
N ILE A 72 3.51 -10.81 0.49
CA ILE A 72 3.52 -12.24 0.85
C ILE A 72 3.09 -12.46 2.32
N PHE A 73 3.35 -11.46 3.17
CA PHE A 73 3.10 -11.53 4.61
C PHE A 73 2.17 -10.42 5.12
N VAL A 74 2.22 -9.23 4.50
CA VAL A 74 1.43 -8.06 4.90
C VAL A 74 0.98 -7.32 3.64
N ASP A 75 -0.33 -7.15 3.49
CA ASP A 75 -0.91 -6.31 2.47
C ASP A 75 -0.71 -4.83 2.83
N GLN A 76 -0.32 -4.02 1.84
CA GLN A 76 -0.21 -2.58 2.00
C GLN A 76 -1.33 -1.90 1.21
N VAL A 77 -2.09 -1.07 1.89
CA VAL A 77 -3.25 -0.36 1.32
C VAL A 77 -3.19 1.08 1.76
N GLY A 78 -3.42 2.00 0.84
CA GLY A 78 -3.42 3.41 1.18
C GLY A 78 -3.96 4.31 0.09
N VAL A 79 -3.94 5.60 0.36
CA VAL A 79 -4.31 6.63 -0.61
C VAL A 79 -3.25 7.72 -0.59
N VAL A 80 -2.57 7.90 -1.73
CA VAL A 80 -1.66 9.02 -1.96
C VAL A 80 -2.47 10.23 -2.36
N LYS A 81 -2.22 11.38 -1.73
CA LYS A 81 -2.93 12.65 -1.96
C LYS A 81 -1.98 13.82 -1.77
N GLY A 82 -2.37 14.98 -2.27
CA GLY A 82 -1.66 16.23 -1.97
C GLY A 82 -0.54 16.56 -2.95
N LEU A 83 -0.61 16.05 -4.18
CA LEU A 83 0.38 16.25 -5.24
C LEU A 83 1.75 15.59 -4.98
N THR A 84 1.80 14.62 -4.07
CA THR A 84 2.98 13.76 -3.86
C THR A 84 3.38 13.08 -5.15
N THR A 85 4.68 13.08 -5.46
CA THR A 85 5.20 12.38 -6.64
C THR A 85 5.09 10.87 -6.43
N ILE A 86 4.55 10.21 -7.44
CA ILE A 86 4.50 8.75 -7.52
C ILE A 86 5.17 8.30 -8.81
N SER A 87 5.78 7.12 -8.76
CA SER A 87 6.33 6.47 -9.93
C SER A 87 5.91 5.00 -9.99
N PHE A 88 5.77 4.44 -11.20
CA PHE A 88 5.53 3.01 -11.39
C PHE A 88 5.91 2.55 -12.78
N THR A 89 6.35 1.30 -12.90
CA THR A 89 6.56 0.62 -14.17
C THR A 89 5.22 0.22 -14.78
N LYS A 90 4.95 0.71 -15.99
CA LYS A 90 3.74 0.40 -16.76
C LYS A 90 3.69 -1.09 -17.11
N SER A 91 2.56 -1.71 -16.86
CA SER A 91 2.28 -3.10 -17.24
C SER A 91 1.18 -3.17 -18.30
N ASN A 92 0.99 -4.35 -18.91
CA ASN A 92 -0.13 -4.60 -19.84
C ASN A 92 -1.51 -4.56 -19.17
N PHE A 93 -1.56 -4.45 -17.84
CA PHE A 93 -2.78 -4.50 -17.04
C PHE A 93 -3.09 -3.17 -16.33
N ILE A 94 -2.40 -2.08 -16.68
CA ILE A 94 -2.73 -0.73 -16.21
C ILE A 94 -3.12 0.16 -17.39
N MET A 95 -4.24 0.84 -17.22
CA MET A 95 -4.66 1.92 -18.09
C MET A 95 -4.21 3.24 -17.48
N VAL A 96 -3.48 4.03 -18.26
CA VAL A 96 -3.22 5.44 -17.96
C VAL A 96 -3.84 6.25 -19.08
N TRP A 97 -4.83 7.07 -18.74
CA TRP A 97 -5.61 7.83 -19.72
C TRP A 97 -5.59 9.32 -19.39
N THR A 98 -5.12 10.12 -20.33
CA THR A 98 -4.98 11.58 -20.22
C THR A 98 -5.95 12.29 -21.17
N PRO A 99 -7.13 12.75 -20.72
CA PRO A 99 -8.00 13.52 -21.58
C PRO A 99 -7.46 14.92 -21.88
N GLY A 100 -7.66 15.35 -23.14
CA GLY A 100 -7.50 16.74 -23.56
C GLY A 100 -6.12 17.08 -24.12
N PRO A 101 -5.98 18.26 -24.75
CA PRO A 101 -4.80 18.63 -25.54
C PRO A 101 -3.57 19.00 -24.68
N PHE A 102 -3.73 19.16 -23.37
CA PHE A 102 -2.66 19.53 -22.45
C PHE A 102 -2.15 18.36 -21.62
N GLU A 103 -2.83 17.21 -21.67
CA GLU A 103 -2.49 15.97 -20.95
C GLU A 103 -2.16 16.17 -19.44
N LEU A 104 -2.67 17.25 -18.85
CA LEU A 104 -2.36 17.70 -17.49
C LEU A 104 -2.96 16.78 -16.44
N ILE A 105 -4.12 16.20 -16.71
CA ILE A 105 -4.83 15.31 -15.79
C ILE A 105 -4.85 13.91 -16.40
N GLY A 106 -4.40 12.93 -15.63
CA GLY A 106 -4.44 11.52 -15.98
C GLY A 106 -5.30 10.71 -15.02
N TYR A 107 -5.91 9.65 -15.54
CA TYR A 107 -6.60 8.63 -14.75
C TYR A 107 -5.80 7.34 -14.83
N VAL A 108 -5.52 6.74 -13.67
CA VAL A 108 -4.84 5.45 -13.57
C VAL A 108 -5.82 4.40 -13.06
N LEU A 109 -5.85 3.24 -13.71
CA LEU A 109 -6.65 2.09 -13.27
C LEU A 109 -5.98 0.78 -13.69
N GLY A 110 -5.65 -0.07 -12.73
CA GLY A 110 -5.16 -1.43 -12.98
C GLY A 110 -3.85 -1.74 -12.26
N PHE A 111 -3.12 -2.75 -12.74
CA PHE A 111 -1.93 -3.27 -12.06
C PHE A 111 -0.63 -2.76 -12.69
N CYS A 112 0.27 -2.24 -11.88
CA CYS A 112 1.63 -1.82 -12.25
C CYS A 112 2.68 -2.61 -11.46
N LYS A 113 3.96 -2.36 -11.74
CA LYS A 113 5.09 -2.84 -10.94
C LYS A 113 5.89 -1.68 -10.38
N ASP A 114 6.73 -1.96 -9.40
CA ASP A 114 7.70 -0.98 -8.86
C ASP A 114 7.02 0.34 -8.50
N PHE A 115 5.84 0.27 -7.85
CA PHE A 115 5.14 1.47 -7.40
C PHE A 115 5.94 2.08 -6.26
N GLU A 116 6.24 3.37 -6.38
CA GLU A 116 6.98 4.14 -5.39
C GLU A 116 6.24 5.45 -5.09
N ILE A 117 6.31 5.87 -3.83
CA ILE A 117 5.82 7.16 -3.35
C ILE A 117 7.07 7.91 -2.91
N GLU A 118 7.40 9.02 -3.58
CA GLU A 118 8.57 9.82 -3.22
C GLU A 118 8.21 10.71 -2.03
N GLU A 119 8.98 10.62 -0.94
CA GLU A 119 8.90 11.58 0.17
C GLU A 119 9.52 12.92 -0.26
N GLU A 120 8.84 14.04 0.01
CA GLU A 120 9.37 15.41 -0.17
C GLU A 120 10.54 15.72 0.79
#